data_AF-A0A554W8I3-F1
#
_entry.id   AF-A0A554W8I3-F1
#
_cell.length_a   1.000
_cell.length_b   1.000
_cell.length_c   1.000
_cell.angle_alpha   90.00
_cell.angle_beta   90.00
_cell.angle_gamma   90.00
#
_symmetry.space_group_name_H-M   'P 1'
#
loop_
_entity.id
_entity.type
_entity.pdbx_description
1 polymer ?
#
loop_
_entity_poly.entity_id
_entity_poly.type
_entity_poly.pdbx_seq_one_letter_code
_entity_poly.pdbx_strand_id
1 'polypeptide(L)'
;MRHVRAVDADPAVRVLVVTARVPAAAIGLHYYTAGLRRAVATLGLPAARQLFLAAEPLDATALRACGFLDACVACAALEEEVRRRGAALEALAPPAVQGMKCTLRELAEGTDEPAVWRQRELATHASADFAEGIAAVRARRAPVFRGA
;
A
#
# COMPACT_ATOMS: atom_id res chain seq x y z
N MET A 1 -5.25 -15.14 23.84
CA MET A 1 -5.23 -13.78 23.28
C MET A 1 -3.80 -13.25 23.37
N ARG A 2 -3.05 -13.20 22.27
CA ARG A 2 -1.74 -12.53 22.20
C ARG A 2 -1.91 -11.31 21.32
N HIS A 3 -1.64 -10.14 21.90
CA HIS A 3 -1.77 -8.84 21.26
C HIS A 3 -0.83 -8.74 20.07
N VAL A 4 -1.42 -8.61 18.89
CA VAL A 4 -0.80 -8.11 17.68
C VAL A 4 -0.47 -6.63 17.91
N ARG A 5 0.81 -6.25 17.84
CA ARG A 5 1.20 -4.84 17.63
C ARG A 5 1.19 -4.60 16.12
N ALA A 6 0.13 -3.99 15.63
CA ALA A 6 0.09 -3.45 14.28
C ALA A 6 0.75 -2.07 14.31
N VAL A 7 1.77 -1.88 13.48
CA VAL A 7 2.26 -0.54 13.12
C VAL A 7 1.99 -0.42 11.62
N ASP A 8 0.89 0.22 11.29
CA ASP A 8 0.55 0.57 9.92
C ASP A 8 1.27 1.89 9.62
N ALA A 9 2.49 1.81 9.09
CA ALA A 9 3.31 2.97 8.74
C ALA A 9 3.25 3.18 7.23
N ASP A 10 2.29 3.98 6.78
CA ASP A 10 2.03 4.34 5.38
C ASP A 10 1.60 3.15 4.47
N PRO A 11 0.52 3.25 3.67
CA PRO A 11 0.13 2.21 2.71
C PRO A 11 1.19 1.85 1.65
N ALA A 12 2.30 2.59 1.54
CA ALA A 12 3.46 2.23 0.74
C ALA A 12 4.42 1.22 1.42
N VAL A 13 4.31 0.99 2.73
CA VAL A 13 5.16 0.05 3.49
C VAL A 13 4.29 -0.86 4.38
N ARG A 14 4.00 -2.07 3.90
CA ARG A 14 3.18 -3.05 4.63
C ARG A 14 4.05 -4.17 5.21
N VAL A 15 4.55 -3.97 6.43
CA VAL A 15 5.33 -4.98 7.18
C VAL A 15 4.55 -5.39 8.43
N LEU A 16 4.21 -6.67 8.55
CA LEU A 16 3.36 -7.14 9.64
C LEU A 16 3.63 -8.61 9.98
N VAL A 17 3.70 -8.93 11.27
CA VAL A 17 3.81 -10.32 11.78
C VAL A 17 2.48 -10.70 12.43
N VAL A 18 1.48 -11.13 11.64
CA VAL A 18 0.12 -11.39 12.16
C VAL A 18 -0.67 -12.46 11.42
N THR A 19 -1.79 -12.82 12.02
CA THR A 19 -2.93 -13.49 11.40
C THR A 19 -4.09 -12.50 11.23
N ALA A 20 -4.72 -12.44 10.06
CA ALA A 20 -5.94 -11.65 9.82
C ALA A 20 -7.20 -12.51 10.03
N ARG A 21 -8.23 -11.96 10.67
CA ARG A 21 -9.51 -12.64 10.95
C ARG A 21 -10.69 -11.67 10.83
N VAL A 22 -11.73 -12.06 10.10
CA VAL A 22 -13.00 -11.31 10.02
C VAL A 22 -14.20 -12.27 10.06
N PRO A 23 -14.67 -12.67 11.26
CA PRO A 23 -15.71 -13.69 11.39
C PRO A 23 -17.14 -13.13 11.20
N ALA A 24 -17.35 -12.19 10.27
CA ALA A 24 -18.64 -11.53 10.07
C ALA A 24 -19.75 -12.55 9.70
N ALA A 25 -19.49 -13.43 8.75
CA ALA A 25 -20.44 -14.47 8.36
C ALA A 25 -20.75 -15.46 9.52
N ALA A 26 -19.77 -15.75 10.38
CA ALA A 26 -19.95 -16.67 11.51
C ALA A 26 -20.92 -16.13 12.58
N ILE A 27 -21.18 -14.82 12.60
CA ILE A 27 -22.15 -14.17 13.48
C ILE A 27 -23.41 -13.73 12.73
N GLY A 28 -23.62 -14.20 11.49
CA GLY A 28 -24.78 -13.82 10.66
C GLY A 28 -24.72 -12.39 10.12
N LEU A 29 -23.56 -11.72 10.16
CA LEU A 29 -23.39 -10.36 9.66
C LEU A 29 -22.96 -10.37 8.19
N HIS A 30 -23.77 -9.73 7.34
CA HIS A 30 -23.31 -9.30 6.02
C HIS A 30 -22.42 -8.07 6.17
N TYR A 31 -21.14 -8.18 5.79
CA TYR A 31 -20.19 -7.09 5.91
C TYR A 31 -20.51 -5.96 4.92
N TYR A 32 -20.32 -4.71 5.34
CA TYR A 32 -20.69 -3.56 4.52
C TYR A 32 -19.85 -3.47 3.23
N THR A 33 -20.48 -3.03 2.14
CA THR A 33 -19.93 -3.04 0.78
C THR A 33 -18.59 -2.31 0.65
N ALA A 34 -18.44 -1.15 1.29
CA ALA A 34 -17.19 -0.39 1.22
C ALA A 34 -15.99 -1.18 1.79
N GLY A 35 -16.22 -2.00 2.82
CA GLY A 35 -15.20 -2.86 3.41
C GLY A 35 -14.87 -4.06 2.52
N LEU A 36 -15.89 -4.69 1.94
CA LEU A 36 -15.71 -5.78 0.97
C LEU A 36 -14.95 -5.32 -0.27
N ARG A 37 -15.27 -4.14 -0.79
CA ARG A 37 -14.56 -3.52 -1.93
C ARG A 37 -13.07 -3.34 -1.64
N ARG A 38 -12.72 -2.76 -0.47
CA ARG A 38 -11.32 -2.63 -0.04
C ARG A 38 -10.63 -3.98 0.13
N ALA A 39 -11.33 -4.96 0.70
CA ALA A 39 -10.78 -6.30 0.88
C ALA A 39 -10.44 -6.96 -0.46
N VAL A 40 -11.34 -6.89 -1.44
CA VAL A 40 -11.10 -7.41 -2.79
C VAL A 40 -9.96 -6.65 -3.47
N ALA A 41 -9.95 -5.31 -3.38
CA ALA A 41 -8.91 -4.47 -3.96
C ALA A 41 -7.50 -4.75 -3.39
N THR A 42 -7.41 -5.13 -2.11
CA THR A 42 -6.13 -5.29 -1.40
C THR A 42 -5.66 -6.74 -1.31
N LEU A 43 -6.59 -7.69 -1.10
CA LEU A 43 -6.29 -9.11 -0.90
C LEU A 43 -6.50 -9.95 -2.16
N GLY A 44 -7.22 -9.42 -3.15
CA GLY A 44 -7.79 -10.19 -4.24
C GLY A 44 -9.03 -10.98 -3.82
N LEU A 45 -9.84 -11.35 -4.82
CA LEU A 45 -11.10 -12.07 -4.60
C LEU A 45 -10.91 -13.42 -3.86
N PRO A 46 -9.90 -14.27 -4.15
CA PRO A 46 -9.75 -15.55 -3.48
C PRO A 46 -9.55 -15.43 -1.96
N ALA A 47 -8.61 -14.60 -1.52
CA ALA A 47 -8.32 -14.39 -0.11
C ALA A 47 -9.47 -13.66 0.61
N ALA A 48 -10.15 -12.72 -0.06
CA ALA A 48 -11.34 -12.09 0.48
C ALA A 48 -12.48 -13.10 0.71
N ARG A 49 -12.70 -14.06 -0.20
CA ARG A 49 -13.71 -15.12 -0.01
C ARG A 49 -13.39 -16.00 1.20
N GLN A 50 -12.14 -16.41 1.35
CA GLN A 50 -11.69 -17.18 2.51
C GLN A 50 -11.96 -16.42 3.82
N LEU A 51 -11.59 -15.14 3.86
CA LEU A 51 -11.70 -14.33 5.08
C LEU A 51 -13.15 -13.97 5.44
N PHE A 52 -13.99 -13.61 4.46
CA PHE A 52 -15.34 -13.09 4.72
C PHE A 52 -16.46 -14.11 4.57
N LEU A 53 -16.35 -15.07 3.64
CA LEU A 53 -17.38 -16.09 3.43
C LEU A 53 -17.15 -17.32 4.31
N ALA A 54 -15.91 -17.81 4.38
CA ALA A 54 -15.56 -18.98 5.18
C ALA A 54 -15.18 -18.63 6.63
N ALA A 55 -15.04 -17.33 6.95
CA ALA A 55 -14.56 -16.85 8.25
C ALA A 55 -13.19 -17.45 8.64
N GLU A 56 -12.39 -17.85 7.65
CA GLU A 56 -11.10 -18.50 7.88
C GLU A 56 -9.99 -17.46 8.05
N PRO A 57 -9.08 -17.67 9.02
CA PRO A 57 -7.92 -16.81 9.20
C PRO A 57 -6.93 -16.89 8.03
N LEU A 58 -6.29 -15.77 7.70
CA LEU A 58 -5.10 -15.74 6.84
C LEU A 58 -3.87 -15.54 7.70
N ASP A 59 -2.88 -16.42 7.59
CA ASP A 59 -1.59 -16.28 8.26
C ASP A 59 -0.62 -15.37 7.47
N ALA A 60 0.56 -15.10 8.03
CA ALA A 60 1.53 -14.22 7.40
C ALA A 60 2.02 -14.72 6.03
N THR A 61 2.09 -16.05 5.83
CA THR A 61 2.48 -16.66 4.56
C THR A 61 1.42 -16.41 3.49
N ALA A 62 0.15 -16.66 3.83
CA ALA A 62 -0.99 -16.41 2.94
C ALA A 62 -1.12 -14.91 2.61
N LEU A 63 -0.98 -14.04 3.62
CA LEU A 63 -1.00 -12.59 3.45
C LEU A 63 0.16 -12.08 2.58
N ARG A 64 1.34 -12.72 2.66
CA ARG A 64 2.46 -12.42 1.76
C ARG A 64 2.18 -12.91 0.34
N ALA A 65 1.64 -14.12 0.19
CA ALA A 65 1.35 -14.73 -1.10
C ALA A 65 0.26 -13.97 -1.88
N CYS A 66 -0.76 -13.42 -1.19
CA CYS A 66 -1.80 -12.62 -1.84
C CYS A 66 -1.41 -11.14 -2.05
N GLY A 67 -0.18 -10.74 -1.68
CA GLY A 67 0.29 -9.37 -1.89
C GLY A 67 -0.22 -8.34 -0.88
N PHE A 68 -0.82 -8.78 0.23
CA PHE A 68 -1.19 -7.90 1.35
C PHE A 68 0.04 -7.38 2.09
N LEU A 69 1.05 -8.23 2.29
CA LEU A 69 2.32 -7.87 2.92
C LEU A 69 3.43 -7.69 1.88
N ASP A 70 4.24 -6.66 2.06
CA ASP A 70 5.43 -6.43 1.23
C ASP A 70 6.66 -7.18 1.74
N ALA A 71 6.68 -7.52 3.02
CA ALA A 71 7.66 -8.40 3.65
C ALA A 71 7.08 -9.07 4.91
N CYS A 72 7.62 -10.24 5.23
CA CYS A 72 7.42 -10.92 6.50
C CYS A 72 8.82 -11.19 7.09
N VAL A 73 9.19 -10.43 8.13
CA VAL A 73 10.50 -10.50 8.78
C VAL A 73 10.36 -10.93 10.23
N ALA A 74 11.45 -11.42 10.84
CA ALA A 74 11.48 -11.66 12.28
C ALA A 74 11.22 -10.36 13.05
N CYS A 75 10.58 -10.43 14.22
CA CYS A 75 10.26 -9.25 15.02
C CYS A 75 11.48 -8.37 15.32
N ALA A 76 12.64 -8.99 15.58
CA ALA A 76 13.90 -8.28 15.82
C ALA A 76 14.41 -7.47 14.61
N ALA A 77 13.96 -7.80 13.40
CA ALA A 77 14.34 -7.11 12.16
C ALA A 77 13.25 -6.14 11.65
N LEU A 78 12.12 -6.01 12.36
CA LEU A 78 10.99 -5.18 11.93
C LEU A 78 11.38 -3.71 11.77
N GLU A 79 12.04 -3.13 12.77
CA GLU A 79 12.43 -1.72 12.74
C GLU A 79 13.42 -1.42 11.61
N GLU A 80 14.35 -2.35 11.37
CA GLU A 80 15.31 -2.23 10.27
C GLU A 80 14.62 -2.27 8.91
N GLU A 81 13.69 -3.22 8.72
CA GLU A 81 12.97 -3.35 7.45
C GLU A 81 12.06 -2.14 7.18
N VAL A 82 11.39 -1.61 8.21
CA VAL A 82 10.60 -0.38 8.10
C VAL A 82 11.50 0.80 7.73
N ARG A 83 12.64 0.98 8.41
CA ARG A 83 13.58 2.07 8.12
C ARG A 83 14.13 1.98 6.70
N ARG A 84 14.53 0.78 6.27
CA ARG A 84 15.05 0.52 4.91
C ARG A 84 14.04 0.91 3.84
N ARG A 85 12.77 0.55 4.03
CA ARG A 85 11.70 0.88 3.07
C ARG A 85 11.30 2.34 3.12
N GLY A 86 11.21 2.93 4.32
CA GLY A 86 10.97 4.35 4.51
C GLY A 86 12.02 5.20 3.81
N ALA A 87 13.30 4.92 4.03
CA ALA A 87 14.40 5.63 3.38
C ALA A 87 14.34 5.52 1.84
N ALA A 88 13.94 4.36 1.31
CA ALA A 88 13.77 4.17 -0.12
C ALA A 88 12.64 5.05 -0.69
N LEU A 89 11.55 5.25 0.05
CA LEU A 89 10.44 6.14 -0.34
C LEU A 89 10.80 7.62 -0.16
N GLU A 90 11.51 7.97 0.90
CA GLU A 90 11.99 9.34 1.15
C GLU A 90 12.97 9.83 0.07
N ALA A 91 13.66 8.91 -0.60
CA ALA A 91 14.54 9.22 -1.73
C ALA A 91 13.78 9.52 -3.04
N LEU A 92 12.45 9.39 -3.08
CA LEU A 92 11.62 9.62 -4.25
C LEU A 92 10.95 11.01 -4.20
N ALA A 93 10.57 11.53 -5.36
CA ALA A 93 9.87 12.81 -5.47
C ALA A 93 8.50 12.75 -4.76
N PRO A 94 8.27 13.52 -3.68
CA PRO A 94 7.04 13.42 -2.89
C PRO A 94 5.75 13.62 -3.72
N PRO A 95 5.64 14.63 -4.62
CA PRO A 95 4.43 14.83 -5.41
C PRO A 95 4.11 13.65 -6.32
N ALA A 96 5.14 13.03 -6.91
CA ALA A 96 4.99 11.86 -7.77
C ALA A 96 4.53 10.63 -6.98
N VAL A 97 5.16 10.34 -5.84
CA VAL A 97 4.77 9.21 -4.97
C VAL A 97 3.34 9.36 -4.50
N GLN A 98 2.96 10.54 -3.99
CA GLN A 98 1.62 10.81 -3.48
C GLN A 98 0.57 10.71 -4.60
N GLY A 99 0.84 11.31 -5.76
CA GLY A 99 -0.04 11.26 -6.92
C GLY A 99 -0.29 9.83 -7.39
N MET A 100 0.79 9.06 -7.60
CA MET A 100 0.69 7.66 -8.01
C MET A 100 -0.03 6.80 -6.96
N LYS A 101 0.27 6.97 -5.67
CA LYS A 101 -0.39 6.26 -4.56
C LYS A 101 -1.91 6.48 -4.56
N CYS A 102 -2.35 7.72 -4.73
CA CYS A 102 -3.78 8.04 -4.82
C CYS A 102 -4.43 7.38 -6.04
N THR A 103 -3.80 7.49 -7.21
CA THR A 103 -4.34 6.93 -8.46
C THR A 103 -4.40 5.40 -8.42
N LEU A 104 -3.36 4.73 -7.91
CA LEU A 104 -3.33 3.27 -7.77
C LEU A 104 -4.46 2.76 -6.87
N ARG A 105 -4.70 3.44 -5.73
CA ARG A 105 -5.79 3.08 -4.83
C ARG A 105 -7.15 3.21 -5.53
N GLU A 106 -7.40 4.32 -6.21
CA GLU A 106 -8.66 4.58 -6.92
C GLU A 106 -8.90 3.56 -8.04
N LEU A 107 -7.86 3.21 -8.80
CA LEU A 107 -7.92 2.16 -9.81
C LEU A 107 -8.28 0.80 -9.19
N ALA A 108 -7.61 0.42 -8.10
CA ALA A 108 -7.89 -0.84 -7.41
C ALA A 108 -9.32 -0.87 -6.82
N GLU A 109 -9.83 0.30 -6.45
CA GLU A 109 -11.16 0.53 -5.92
C GLU A 109 -12.27 0.59 -6.98
N GLY A 110 -11.91 0.54 -8.27
CA GLY A 110 -12.84 0.59 -9.39
C GLY A 110 -13.43 1.98 -9.66
N THR A 111 -12.78 3.05 -9.18
CA THR A 111 -13.15 4.43 -9.49
C THR A 111 -12.76 4.76 -10.94
N ASP A 112 -13.58 5.53 -11.65
CA ASP A 112 -13.33 5.96 -13.03
C ASP A 112 -13.28 7.49 -13.10
N GLU A 113 -12.11 8.06 -12.84
CA GLU A 113 -11.88 9.52 -12.75
C GLU A 113 -10.68 9.97 -13.62
N PRO A 114 -10.69 9.69 -14.94
CA PRO A 114 -9.54 9.88 -15.81
C PRO A 114 -9.08 11.34 -15.90
N ALA A 115 -10.01 12.30 -15.79
CA ALA A 115 -9.68 13.72 -15.77
C ALA A 115 -8.86 14.11 -14.53
N VAL A 116 -9.22 13.58 -13.36
CA VAL A 116 -8.51 13.84 -12.09
C VAL A 116 -7.13 13.19 -12.10
N TRP A 117 -7.02 11.97 -12.64
CA TRP A 117 -5.73 11.28 -12.79
C TRP A 117 -4.80 12.04 -13.72
N ARG A 118 -5.32 12.53 -14.86
CA ARG A 118 -4.55 13.34 -15.80
C ARG A 118 -4.11 14.66 -15.19
N GLN A 119 -4.96 15.31 -14.40
CA GLN A 119 -4.58 16.54 -13.69
C GLN A 119 -3.42 16.28 -12.71
N ARG A 120 -3.44 15.18 -11.95
CA ARG A 120 -2.34 14.79 -11.05
C ARG A 120 -1.04 14.58 -11.83
N GLU A 121 -1.09 13.87 -12.95
CA GLU A 121 0.07 13.64 -13.82
C GLU A 121 0.67 14.95 -14.35
N LEU A 122 -0.18 15.86 -14.85
CA LEU A 122 0.28 17.15 -15.35
C LEU A 122 0.92 18.01 -14.25
N ALA A 123 0.36 17.97 -13.03
CA ALA A 123 0.92 18.68 -11.88
C ALA A 123 2.31 18.15 -11.51
N THR A 124 2.53 16.83 -11.54
CA THR A 124 3.86 16.26 -11.25
C THR A 124 4.86 16.57 -12.36
N HIS A 125 4.46 16.54 -13.64
CA HIS A 125 5.32 16.94 -14.75
C HIS A 125 5.75 18.41 -14.70
N ALA A 126 4.90 19.29 -14.16
CA ALA A 126 5.22 20.70 -14.00
C ALA A 126 6.07 21.02 -12.75
N SER A 127 6.34 20.03 -11.88
CA SER A 127 7.07 20.23 -10.61
C SER A 127 8.57 20.48 -10.81
N ALA A 128 9.18 21.17 -9.84
CA ALA A 128 10.63 21.35 -9.80
C ALA A 128 11.33 20.01 -9.57
N ASP A 129 10.73 19.10 -8.80
CA ASP A 129 11.20 17.74 -8.56
C ASP A 129 11.29 16.92 -9.85
N PHE A 130 10.35 17.08 -10.78
CA PHE A 130 10.44 16.41 -12.08
C PHE A 130 11.63 16.93 -12.90
N ALA A 131 11.81 18.25 -12.95
CA ALA A 131 12.95 18.86 -13.62
C ALA A 131 14.30 18.41 -13.02
N GLU A 132 14.38 18.37 -11.69
CA GLU A 132 15.55 17.88 -10.94
C GLU A 132 15.80 16.40 -11.20
N GLY A 133 14.77 15.56 -11.21
CA GLY A 133 14.89 14.13 -11.53
C GLY A 133 15.52 13.92 -12.90
N ILE A 134 15.04 14.65 -13.92
CA ILE A 134 15.62 14.61 -15.27
C ILE A 134 17.07 15.10 -15.27
N ALA A 135 17.38 16.20 -14.57
CA ALA A 135 18.73 16.75 -14.49
C ALA A 135 19.71 15.78 -13.80
N ALA A 136 19.29 15.16 -12.70
CA ALA A 136 20.08 14.20 -11.93
C ALA A 136 20.43 12.95 -12.75
N VAL A 137 19.46 12.40 -13.49
CA VAL A 137 19.68 11.28 -14.40
C VAL A 137 20.69 11.64 -15.50
N ARG A 138 20.53 12.80 -16.14
CA ARG A 138 21.47 13.27 -17.17
C ARG A 138 22.89 13.46 -16.63
N ALA A 139 23.02 13.95 -15.40
CA ALA A 139 24.29 14.17 -14.72
C ALA A 139 24.83 12.92 -13.98
N ARG A 140 24.14 11.77 -14.03
CA ARG A 140 24.51 10.53 -13.32
C ARG A 140 24.77 10.73 -11.83
N ARG A 141 23.94 11.54 -11.18
CA ARG A 141 23.98 11.81 -9.74
C ARG A 141 22.63 11.46 -9.10
N ALA A 142 22.61 11.36 -7.78
CA ALA A 142 21.35 11.26 -7.04
C ALA A 142 20.55 12.57 -7.17
N PRO A 143 19.21 12.51 -7.32
CA PRO A 143 18.35 13.68 -7.30
C PRO A 143 18.20 14.25 -5.88
N VAL A 144 17.96 15.54 -5.78
CA VAL A 144 17.64 16.23 -4.52
C VAL A 144 16.23 16.80 -4.60
N PHE A 145 15.24 15.98 -4.24
CA PHE A 145 13.84 16.38 -4.23
C PHE A 145 13.52 17.30 -3.05
N ARG A 146 12.68 18.31 -3.28
CA ARG A 146 12.26 19.32 -2.30
C ARG A 146 10.76 19.29 -2.01
N GLY A 147 9.99 18.46 -2.72
CA GLY A 147 8.55 18.35 -2.56
C GLY A 147 7.76 19.44 -3.29
N ALA A 148 8.33 20.01 -4.36
CA ALA A 148 7.75 21.13 -5.12
C ALA A 148 7.95 20.95 -6.63
#